data_AF-A0A258RWW3-F1
#
_entry.id   AF-A0A258RWW3-F1
#
_cell.length_a   1.000
_cell.length_b   1.000
_cell.length_c   1.000
_cell.angle_alpha   90.00
_cell.angle_beta   90.00
_cell.angle_gamma   90.00
#
_symmetry.space_group_name_H-M   'P 1'
#
loop_
_entity.id
_entity.type
_entity.pdbx_description
1 polymer ?
#
loop_
_entity_poly.entity_id
_entity_poly.type
_entity_poly.pdbx_seq_one_letter_code
_entity_poly.pdbx_strand_id
1 'polypeptide(L)'
;MTAKGKQLEGLGRLLKAAGVKPTGTEQIIRTHLDKIQYDAGRQHSEIVETVRLLQEELAELRHSHSLSLAEIRTATDLMRNELEASSTGFIQSLRRAKAALATIVLIQIAILFILLATLDGDIRLPNFGSAPVAAKSPAYPGLPAAAPTQTKS
;
A
#
# COMPACT_ATOMS: atom_id res chain seq x y z
N MET A 1 -5.54 -49.24 51.90
CA MET A 1 -5.80 -50.05 50.68
C MET A 1 -6.68 -49.24 49.75
N THR A 2 -6.18 -48.88 48.56
CA THR A 2 -6.92 -48.05 47.59
C THR A 2 -7.99 -48.86 46.85
N ALA A 3 -9.02 -48.20 46.32
CA ALA A 3 -10.13 -48.85 45.61
C ALA A 3 -9.68 -49.80 44.47
N LYS A 4 -8.58 -49.45 43.78
CA LYS A 4 -7.92 -50.31 42.77
C LYS A 4 -7.47 -51.67 43.34
N GLY A 5 -6.98 -51.69 44.58
CA GLY A 5 -6.54 -52.93 45.25
C GLY A 5 -7.68 -53.94 45.40
N LYS A 6 -8.87 -53.49 45.82
CA LYS A 6 -10.07 -54.35 45.96
C LYS A 6 -10.58 -54.85 44.60
N GLN A 7 -10.48 -54.04 43.55
CA GLN A 7 -10.98 -54.39 42.21
C GLN A 7 -10.12 -55.47 41.55
N LEU A 8 -8.81 -55.41 41.76
CA LEU A 8 -7.84 -56.41 41.33
C LEU A 8 -8.00 -57.73 42.12
N GLU A 9 -8.26 -57.63 43.43
CA GLU A 9 -8.59 -58.78 44.27
C GLU A 9 -9.88 -59.50 43.81
N GLY A 10 -10.87 -58.74 43.31
CA GLY A 10 -12.08 -59.27 42.68
C GLY A 10 -11.82 -59.99 41.35
N LEU A 11 -10.91 -59.46 40.53
CA LEU A 11 -10.47 -60.10 39.28
C LEU A 11 -9.69 -61.39 39.55
N GLY A 12 -8.81 -61.42 40.55
CA GLY A 12 -8.11 -62.62 40.98
C GLY A 12 -9.05 -63.75 41.43
N ARG A 13 -10.19 -63.41 42.05
CA ARG A 13 -11.25 -64.38 42.42
C ARG A 13 -11.99 -64.92 41.19
N LEU A 14 -12.31 -64.08 40.22
CA LEU A 14 -12.97 -64.49 38.96
C LEU A 14 -12.06 -65.37 38.09
N LEU A 15 -10.77 -65.04 37.99
CA LEU A 15 -9.78 -65.84 37.26
C LEU A 15 -9.57 -67.22 37.91
N LYS A 16 -9.55 -67.28 39.24
CA LYS A 16 -9.48 -68.54 39.99
C LYS A 16 -10.73 -69.40 39.78
N ALA A 17 -11.91 -68.80 39.66
CA ALA A 17 -13.16 -69.49 39.35
C ALA A 17 -13.20 -70.03 37.91
N ALA A 18 -12.48 -69.39 36.98
CA ALA A 18 -12.32 -69.84 35.59
C ALA A 18 -11.19 -70.87 35.38
N GLY A 19 -10.55 -71.36 36.45
CA GLY A 19 -9.47 -72.36 36.39
C GLY A 19 -8.10 -71.81 35.98
N VAL A 20 -7.94 -70.49 35.87
CA VAL A 20 -6.69 -69.82 35.49
C VAL A 20 -5.89 -69.47 36.75
N LYS A 21 -4.59 -69.81 36.79
CA LYS A 21 -3.71 -69.45 37.94
C LYS A 21 -3.65 -67.92 38.08
N PRO A 22 -4.23 -67.34 39.14
CA PRO A 22 -4.47 -65.89 39.21
C PRO A 22 -3.20 -65.06 39.35
N THR A 23 -2.12 -65.64 39.88
CA THR A 23 -0.87 -64.90 40.16
C THR A 23 -0.15 -64.41 38.91
N GLY A 24 -0.16 -65.16 37.80
CA GLY A 24 0.50 -64.75 36.57
C GLY A 24 -0.33 -63.73 35.78
N THR A 25 -1.61 -64.03 35.59
CA THR A 25 -2.50 -63.22 34.74
C THR A 25 -2.85 -61.87 35.36
N GLU A 26 -3.08 -61.80 36.68
CA GLU A 26 -3.38 -60.53 37.36
C GLU A 26 -2.17 -59.58 37.36
N GLN A 27 -0.96 -60.12 37.50
CA GLN A 27 0.28 -59.35 37.40
C GLN A 27 0.48 -58.79 35.99
N ILE A 28 0.24 -59.60 34.95
CA ILE A 28 0.33 -59.16 33.55
C ILE A 28 -0.68 -58.03 33.25
N ILE A 29 -1.92 -58.16 33.74
CA ILE A 29 -2.95 -57.13 33.58
C ILE A 29 -2.55 -55.83 34.30
N ARG A 30 -2.02 -55.90 35.53
CA ARG A 30 -1.51 -54.70 36.24
C ARG A 30 -0.40 -54.01 35.46
N THR A 31 0.60 -54.76 35.01
CA THR A 31 1.72 -54.21 34.23
C THR A 31 1.24 -53.56 32.94
N HIS A 32 0.27 -54.15 32.24
CA HIS A 32 -0.33 -53.53 31.06
C HIS A 32 -1.12 -52.27 31.39
N LEU A 33 -1.89 -52.26 32.49
CA LEU A 33 -2.66 -51.09 32.90
C LEU A 33 -1.76 -49.92 33.29
N ASP A 34 -0.67 -50.21 34.00
CA ASP A 34 0.34 -49.22 34.38
C ASP A 34 1.06 -48.66 33.15
N LYS A 35 1.38 -49.51 32.16
CA LYS A 35 1.96 -49.07 30.89
C LYS A 35 1.00 -48.16 30.11
N ILE A 36 -0.27 -48.54 30.02
CA ILE A 36 -1.29 -47.71 29.37
C ILE A 36 -1.46 -46.37 30.09
N GLN A 37 -1.48 -46.36 31.43
CA GLN A 37 -1.56 -45.10 32.18
C GLN A 37 -0.32 -44.24 31.99
N TYR A 38 0.86 -44.84 31.92
CA TYR A 38 2.10 -44.12 31.65
C TYR A 38 2.10 -43.51 30.25
N ASP A 39 1.74 -44.29 29.22
CA ASP A 39 1.69 -43.82 27.84
C ASP A 39 0.63 -42.72 27.66
N ALA A 40 -0.55 -42.87 28.29
CA ALA A 40 -1.59 -41.85 28.28
C ALA A 40 -1.17 -40.57 29.04
N GLY A 41 -0.48 -40.71 30.17
CA GLY A 41 0.05 -39.57 30.92
C GLY A 41 1.11 -38.82 30.12
N ARG A 42 1.98 -39.55 29.41
CA ARG A 42 2.99 -38.97 28.52
C ARG A 42 2.34 -38.22 27.36
N GLN A 43 1.42 -38.84 26.63
CA GLN A 43 0.69 -38.20 25.53
C GLN A 43 -0.05 -36.95 26.01
N HIS A 44 -0.67 -37.01 27.19
CA HIS A 44 -1.34 -35.84 27.76
C HIS A 44 -0.35 -34.70 28.05
N SER A 45 0.84 -35.00 28.59
CA SER A 45 1.86 -33.97 28.82
C SER A 45 2.37 -33.34 27.52
N GLU A 46 2.60 -34.14 26.47
CA GLU A 46 3.02 -33.65 25.15
C GLU A 46 1.93 -32.78 24.51
N ILE A 47 0.65 -33.15 24.65
CA ILE A 47 -0.48 -32.34 24.19
C ILE A 47 -0.57 -31.02 24.97
N VAL A 48 -0.38 -31.04 26.29
CA VAL A 48 -0.42 -29.80 27.10
C VAL A 48 0.72 -28.86 26.72
N GLU A 49 1.91 -29.40 26.46
CA GLU A 49 3.07 -28.61 26.03
C GLU A 49 2.84 -27.98 24.66
N THR A 50 2.36 -28.74 23.68
CA THR A 50 2.02 -28.20 22.36
C THR A 50 0.92 -27.14 22.43
N VAL A 51 -0.13 -27.35 23.22
CA VAL A 51 -1.19 -26.34 23.40
C VAL A 51 -0.63 -25.06 24.02
N ARG A 52 0.32 -25.16 24.95
CA ARG A 52 0.98 -23.99 25.55
C ARG A 52 1.82 -23.22 24.52
N LEU A 53 2.57 -23.92 23.67
CA LEU A 53 3.34 -23.30 22.58
C LEU A 53 2.42 -22.59 21.59
N LEU A 54 1.32 -23.25 21.17
CA LEU A 54 0.34 -22.62 20.28
C LEU A 54 -0.30 -21.37 20.91
N GLN A 55 -0.55 -21.36 22.22
CA GLN A 55 -1.07 -20.17 22.91
C GLN A 55 -0.08 -19.01 22.89
N GLU A 56 1.21 -19.28 23.02
CA GLU A 56 2.27 -18.28 22.96
C GLU A 56 2.38 -17.68 21.55
N GLU A 57 2.45 -18.52 20.52
CA GLU A 57 2.46 -18.08 19.12
C GLU A 57 1.21 -17.25 18.76
N LEU A 58 0.04 -17.63 19.27
CA LEU A 58 -1.21 -16.92 19.01
C LEU A 58 -1.25 -15.56 19.72
N ALA A 59 -0.63 -15.45 20.90
CA ALA A 59 -0.45 -14.19 21.60
C ALA A 59 0.51 -13.24 20.84
N GLU A 60 1.63 -13.76 20.36
CA GLU A 60 2.58 -13.01 19.53
C GLU A 60 1.95 -12.55 18.21
N LEU A 61 1.22 -13.44 17.53
CA LEU A 61 0.53 -13.12 16.29
C LEU A 61 -0.54 -12.04 16.51
N ARG A 62 -1.29 -12.11 17.61
CA ARG A 62 -2.25 -11.07 17.98
C ARG A 62 -1.56 -9.72 18.24
N HIS A 63 -0.41 -9.73 18.91
CA HIS A 63 0.35 -8.51 19.16
C HIS A 63 0.89 -7.90 17.87
N SER A 64 1.53 -8.72 17.03
CA SER A 64 2.03 -8.32 15.70
C SER A 64 0.91 -7.75 14.81
N HIS A 65 -0.25 -8.42 14.77
CA HIS A 65 -1.40 -7.93 14.01
C HIS A 65 -1.93 -6.60 14.54
N SER A 66 -1.96 -6.40 15.87
CA SER A 66 -2.37 -5.13 16.47
C SER A 66 -1.41 -3.98 16.13
N LEU A 67 -0.11 -4.26 16.07
CA LEU A 67 0.92 -3.31 15.69
C LEU A 67 0.83 -2.97 14.20
N SER A 68 0.65 -3.97 13.34
CA SER A 68 0.45 -3.78 11.89
C SER A 68 -0.80 -2.94 11.59
N LEU A 69 -1.92 -3.18 12.28
CA LEU A 69 -3.11 -2.33 12.12
C LEU A 69 -2.88 -0.89 12.58
N ALA A 70 -2.09 -0.67 13.62
CA ALA A 70 -1.73 0.67 14.06
C ALA A 70 -0.87 1.39 13.00
N GLU A 71 0.11 0.69 12.41
CA GLU A 71 0.94 1.22 11.32
C GLU A 71 0.14 1.52 10.05
N ILE A 72 -0.80 0.66 9.68
CA ILE A 72 -1.69 0.91 8.53
C ILE A 72 -2.53 2.17 8.78
N ARG A 73 -3.03 2.34 10.01
CA ARG A 73 -3.82 3.52 10.38
C ARG A 73 -2.99 4.79 10.31
N THR A 74 -1.78 4.80 10.85
CA THR A 74 -0.89 5.98 10.78
C THR A 74 -0.48 6.29 9.35
N ALA A 75 -0.17 5.29 8.52
CA ALA A 75 0.13 5.47 7.10
C ALA A 75 -1.07 6.03 6.33
N THR A 76 -2.28 5.55 6.63
CA THR A 76 -3.52 6.05 6.03
C THR A 76 -3.78 7.51 6.42
N ASP A 77 -3.59 7.86 7.69
CA ASP A 77 -3.76 9.23 8.18
C ASP A 77 -2.74 10.19 7.53
N LEU A 78 -1.49 9.75 7.36
CA LEU A 78 -0.45 10.49 6.61
C LEU A 78 -0.87 10.73 5.15
N MET A 79 -1.25 9.67 4.43
CA MET A 79 -1.70 9.78 3.04
C MET A 79 -2.92 10.69 2.88
N ARG A 80 -3.86 10.64 3.84
CA ARG A 80 -5.03 11.51 3.85
C ARG A 80 -4.64 12.98 4.03
N ASN A 81 -3.75 13.26 4.97
CA ASN A 81 -3.27 14.62 5.23
C ASN A 81 -2.52 15.20 4.02
N GLU A 82 -1.68 14.39 3.37
CA GLU A 82 -0.98 14.80 2.14
C GLU A 82 -1.97 15.08 0.99
N LEU A 83 -3.00 14.25 0.84
CA LEU A 83 -4.04 14.44 -0.16
C LEU A 83 -4.87 15.71 0.09
N GLU A 84 -5.25 15.95 1.35
CA GLU A 84 -5.99 17.16 1.75
C GLU A 84 -5.15 18.42 1.57
N ALA A 85 -3.85 18.39 1.91
CA ALA A 85 -2.92 19.49 1.69
C ALA A 85 -2.73 19.79 0.18
N SER A 86 -2.53 18.74 -0.62
CA SER A 86 -2.38 18.86 -2.08
C SER A 86 -3.65 19.39 -2.75
N SER A 87 -4.82 18.88 -2.35
CA SER A 87 -6.12 19.35 -2.84
C SER A 87 -6.35 20.84 -2.53
N THR A 88 -6.01 21.27 -1.31
CA THR A 88 -6.16 22.68 -0.91
C THR A 88 -5.24 23.59 -1.73
N GLY A 89 -3.99 23.18 -1.95
CA GLY A 89 -3.04 23.91 -2.80
C GLY A 89 -3.52 24.00 -4.27
N PHE A 90 -4.06 22.91 -4.80
CA PHE A 90 -4.61 22.85 -6.16
C PHE A 90 -5.86 23.75 -6.34
N ILE A 91 -6.78 23.76 -5.38
CA ILE A 91 -7.96 24.64 -5.43
C ILE A 91 -7.54 26.11 -5.39
N GLN A 92 -6.53 26.45 -4.57
CA GLN A 92 -6.03 27.82 -4.48
C GLN A 92 -5.33 28.26 -5.76
N SER A 93 -4.52 27.39 -6.37
CA SER A 93 -3.87 27.68 -7.66
C SER A 93 -4.89 27.84 -8.78
N LEU A 94 -5.93 26.99 -8.82
CA LEU A 94 -7.02 27.09 -9.79
C LEU A 94 -7.81 28.39 -9.63
N ARG A 95 -8.07 28.83 -8.39
CA ARG A 95 -8.74 30.10 -8.12
C ARG A 95 -7.92 31.29 -8.62
N ARG A 96 -6.59 31.28 -8.40
CA ARG A 96 -5.68 32.32 -8.92
C ARG A 96 -5.62 32.32 -10.45
N ALA A 97 -5.51 31.14 -11.07
CA ALA A 97 -5.50 30.99 -12.52
C ALA A 97 -6.80 31.51 -13.15
N LYS A 98 -7.96 31.17 -12.55
CA LYS A 98 -9.26 31.68 -12.97
C LYS A 98 -9.34 33.21 -12.86
N ALA A 99 -8.86 33.79 -11.76
CA ALA A 99 -8.81 35.23 -11.59
C ALA A 99 -7.93 35.91 -12.65
N ALA A 100 -6.73 35.37 -12.90
CA ALA A 100 -5.81 35.89 -13.91
C ALA A 100 -6.42 35.84 -15.32
N LEU A 101 -7.06 34.73 -15.69
CA LEU A 101 -7.77 34.61 -16.98
C LEU A 101 -8.90 35.65 -17.09
N ALA A 102 -9.69 35.84 -16.05
CA ALA A 102 -10.75 36.86 -16.04
C ALA A 102 -10.18 38.28 -16.26
N THR A 103 -9.04 38.60 -15.64
CA THR A 103 -8.36 39.88 -15.84
C THR A 103 -7.88 40.05 -17.27
N ILE A 104 -7.29 39.01 -17.87
CA ILE A 104 -6.84 39.04 -19.27
C ILE A 104 -8.03 39.30 -20.22
N VAL A 105 -9.16 38.62 -20.00
CA VAL A 105 -10.38 38.82 -20.81
C VAL A 105 -10.90 40.26 -20.66
N LEU A 106 -10.92 40.80 -19.44
CA LEU A 106 -11.30 42.19 -19.20
C LEU A 106 -10.40 43.18 -19.94
N ILE A 107 -9.08 42.95 -19.92
CA ILE A 107 -8.11 43.76 -20.66
C ILE A 107 -8.37 43.68 -22.17
N GLN A 108 -8.63 42.48 -22.71
CA GLN A 108 -8.96 42.31 -24.14
C GLN A 108 -10.23 43.07 -24.52
N ILE A 109 -11.29 43.01 -23.71
CA ILE A 109 -12.53 43.76 -23.94
C ILE A 109 -12.25 45.28 -23.90
N ALA A 110 -11.47 45.76 -22.94
CA ALA A 110 -11.12 47.17 -22.84
C ALA A 110 -10.33 47.65 -24.06
N ILE A 111 -9.34 46.87 -24.52
CA ILE A 111 -8.57 47.18 -25.73
C ILE A 111 -9.48 47.22 -26.96
N LEU A 112 -10.38 46.24 -27.13
CA LEU A 112 -11.35 46.22 -28.23
C LEU A 112 -12.28 47.44 -28.19
N PHE A 113 -12.74 47.82 -27.00
CA PHE A 113 -13.60 48.99 -26.82
C PHE A 113 -12.87 50.30 -27.16
N ILE A 114 -11.62 50.45 -26.72
CA ILE A 114 -10.78 51.60 -27.09
C ILE A 114 -10.58 51.62 -28.61
N LEU A 115 -10.25 50.48 -29.23
CA LEU A 115 -10.04 50.40 -30.66
C LEU A 115 -11.32 50.79 -31.44
N LEU A 116 -12.47 50.29 -31.01
CA LEU A 116 -13.77 50.63 -31.59
C LEU A 116 -14.09 52.13 -31.44
N ALA A 117 -13.88 52.69 -30.24
CA ALA A 117 -14.07 54.12 -29.99
C ALA A 117 -13.10 55.01 -30.79
N THR A 118 -11.89 54.53 -31.07
CA THR A 118 -10.95 55.23 -31.96
C THR A 118 -11.27 55.07 -33.44
N LEU A 119 -12.04 54.06 -33.86
CA LEU A 119 -12.45 53.90 -35.26
C LEU A 119 -13.61 54.83 -35.67
N ASP A 120 -14.46 55.25 -34.72
CA ASP A 120 -15.49 56.27 -34.96
C ASP A 120 -14.93 57.71 -35.02
N GLY A 121 -13.66 57.90 -34.64
CA GLY A 121 -12.94 59.16 -34.73
C GLY A 121 -11.76 59.09 -35.71
N ASP A 122 -12.00 59.47 -36.96
CA ASP A 122 -10.98 59.73 -37.99
C ASP A 122 -10.23 58.51 -38.56
N ILE A 123 -10.72 57.98 -39.69
CA ILE A 123 -9.94 57.10 -40.57
C ILE A 123 -8.84 57.95 -41.24
N ARG A 124 -7.65 57.98 -40.64
CA ARG A 124 -6.41 58.29 -41.34
C ARG A 124 -5.62 56.99 -41.54
N LEU A 125 -5.70 56.44 -42.75
CA LEU A 125 -4.80 55.39 -43.22
C LEU A 125 -3.33 55.78 -42.92
N PRO A 126 -2.50 54.87 -42.40
CA PRO A 126 -1.07 55.14 -42.30
C PRO A 126 -0.49 55.32 -43.71
N ASN A 127 -0.09 56.55 -44.01
CA ASN A 127 0.69 56.88 -45.19
C ASN A 127 2.09 56.27 -45.02
N PHE A 128 2.38 55.19 -45.73
CA PHE A 128 3.73 54.62 -45.83
C PHE A 128 4.60 55.53 -46.70
N GLY A 129 4.98 56.68 -46.12
CA GLY A 129 5.91 57.62 -46.69
C GLY A 129 7.31 57.01 -46.79
N SER A 130 7.84 57.03 -48.00
CA SER A 130 9.15 56.56 -48.42
C SER A 130 10.31 57.16 -47.60
N ALA A 131 11.16 56.31 -47.01
CA ALA A 131 12.62 56.52 -46.95
C ALA A 131 13.35 55.25 -46.45
N PRO A 132 14.52 54.90 -47.01
CA PRO A 132 15.16 53.60 -46.82
C PRO A 132 16.02 53.58 -45.55
N VAL A 133 15.83 52.59 -44.68
CA VAL A 133 16.80 52.28 -43.63
C VAL A 133 17.68 51.14 -44.13
N ALA A 134 18.96 51.46 -44.32
CA ALA A 134 20.01 50.53 -44.66
C ALA A 134 20.02 49.34 -43.68
N ALA A 135 19.59 48.18 -44.16
CA ALA A 135 19.67 46.92 -43.44
C ALA A 135 21.13 46.47 -43.35
N LYS A 136 21.75 46.65 -42.19
CA LYS A 136 23.00 45.98 -41.85
C LYS A 136 22.67 44.54 -41.41
N SER A 137 22.71 43.60 -42.34
CA SER A 137 22.58 42.17 -42.03
C SER A 137 23.84 41.63 -41.34
N PRO A 138 23.72 40.75 -40.32
CA PRO A 138 24.84 40.04 -39.74
C PRO A 138 25.22 38.85 -40.63
N ALA A 139 26.48 38.78 -41.06
CA ALA A 139 27.00 37.65 -41.83
C ALA A 139 27.57 36.57 -40.90
N TYR A 140 27.02 35.36 -41.02
CA TYR A 140 27.58 34.10 -40.49
C TYR A 140 28.91 33.74 -41.19
N PRO A 141 29.86 33.09 -40.51
CA PRO A 141 31.15 32.75 -41.08
C PRO A 141 31.13 31.42 -41.86
N GLY A 142 31.69 31.45 -43.07
CA GLY A 142 32.24 30.26 -43.74
C GLY A 142 31.40 29.64 -44.85
N LEU A 143 31.72 29.92 -46.12
CA LEU A 143 32.44 29.04 -47.06
C LEU A 143 32.46 29.68 -48.48
N PRO A 144 33.52 29.44 -49.29
CA PRO A 144 33.80 30.26 -50.48
C PRO A 144 33.04 29.85 -51.76
N ALA A 145 32.57 30.90 -52.44
CA ALA A 145 32.52 31.18 -53.87
C ALA A 145 32.40 30.03 -54.92
N ALA A 146 31.26 30.10 -55.62
CA ALA A 146 31.09 30.19 -57.09
C ALA A 146 31.36 28.99 -58.01
N ALA A 147 30.33 28.65 -58.80
CA ALA A 147 30.42 28.59 -60.26
C ALA A 147 29.04 28.87 -60.90
N PRO A 148 28.95 29.67 -61.98
CA PRO A 148 27.70 29.95 -62.68
C PRO A 148 27.49 28.95 -63.83
N THR A 149 26.25 28.56 -64.10
CA THR A 149 25.88 27.96 -65.40
C THR A 149 24.77 28.75 -66.06
N GLN A 150 24.98 28.91 -67.36
CA GLN A 150 24.43 29.94 -68.23
C GLN A 150 23.01 29.65 -68.71
N THR A 151 22.39 30.75 -69.11
CA THR A 151 21.10 31.00 -69.77
C THR A 151 20.78 30.21 -71.05
N LYS A 152 19.46 29.98 -71.24
CA LYS A 152 18.67 29.88 -72.50
C LYS A 152 18.93 28.67 -73.42
N SER A 153 17.96 28.11 -74.14
CA SER A 153 16.66 28.59 -74.65
C SER A 153 15.64 27.45 -74.75
#